data_AF-A0A7S4IF44-F1
#
_entry.id   AF-A0A7S4IF44-F1
#
_cell.length_a   1.000
_cell.length_b   1.000
_cell.length_c   1.000
_cell.angle_alpha   90.00
_cell.angle_beta   90.00
_cell.angle_gamma   90.00
#
_symmetry.space_group_name_H-M   'P 1'
#
loop_
_entity.id
_entity.type
_entity.pdbx_description
1 polymer ?
#
loop_
_entity_poly.entity_id
_entity_poly.type
_entity_poly.pdbx_seq_one_letter_code
_entity_poly.pdbx_strand_id
1 'polypeptide(L)'
;GSISALNDCVAKNIILDAGSGSGEARLSVSVSKVCDSKGMGCSDHLLQGFINVYVVGSNSAPIIHRIGQQNETAQIGADKQSVGGFIINDKDVGGSMLLDSYQRPAEGVVSVEVSTVRGSITLGPLDGLSLVRYERGEIFFYGEIADVNVALKNLHYTCNPDWGTCKAGLQDELKVFVSDNGFTGNGGPLENEAVVYISLLK
;
A
#
# COMPACT_ATOMS: atom_id res chain seq x y z
N GLY A 1 15.21 26.79 33.89
CA GLY A 1 16.43 26.10 33.41
C GLY A 1 17.32 27.10 32.69
N SER A 2 18.60 26.79 32.45
CA SER A 2 19.45 27.63 31.61
C SER A 2 18.90 27.70 30.17
N ILE A 3 19.23 28.77 29.44
CA ILE A 3 18.93 28.88 28.00
C ILE A 3 19.51 27.68 27.23
N SER A 4 20.67 27.17 27.64
CA SER A 4 21.28 25.98 27.04
C SER A 4 20.41 24.72 27.20
N ALA A 5 19.79 24.51 28.37
CA ALA A 5 18.93 23.37 28.62
C ALA A 5 17.61 23.45 27.84
N LEU A 6 17.09 24.67 27.59
CA LEU A 6 15.94 24.89 26.71
C LEU A 6 16.29 24.57 25.25
N ASN A 7 17.45 25.04 24.78
CA ASN A 7 17.93 24.75 23.42
C ASN A 7 18.13 23.24 23.19
N ASP A 8 18.74 22.54 24.16
CA ASP A 8 18.93 21.08 24.08
C ASP A 8 17.61 20.30 24.09
N CYS A 9 16.59 20.82 24.79
CA CYS A 9 15.25 20.22 24.84
C CYS A 9 14.51 20.39 23.50
N VAL A 10 14.54 21.58 22.91
CA VAL A 10 13.91 21.84 21.60
C VAL A 10 14.59 21.06 20.48
N ALA A 11 15.93 20.97 20.51
CA ALA A 11 16.71 20.26 19.49
C ALA A 11 16.44 18.74 19.45
N LYS A 12 15.96 18.13 20.54
CA LYS A 12 15.77 16.67 20.66
C LYS A 12 14.34 16.20 20.41
N ASN A 13 13.35 17.09 20.30
CA ASN A 13 11.93 16.73 20.37
C ASN A 13 11.10 17.04 19.11
N ILE A 14 11.72 17.32 17.95
CA ILE A 14 10.99 17.52 16.71
C ILE A 14 11.10 16.26 15.84
N ILE A 15 10.11 15.37 15.96
CA ILE A 15 9.87 14.28 15.00
C ILE A 15 8.49 14.55 14.40
N LEU A 16 8.43 14.88 13.12
CA LEU A 16 7.19 15.04 12.37
C LEU A 16 7.15 13.93 11.32
N ASP A 17 6.24 12.97 11.49
CA ASP A 17 5.90 11.98 10.47
C ASP A 17 4.64 12.48 9.75
N ALA A 18 4.74 12.77 8.45
CA ALA A 18 3.57 13.18 7.65
C ALA A 18 2.91 12.03 6.89
N GLY A 19 3.37 10.79 7.04
CA GLY A 19 2.86 9.68 6.25
C GLY A 19 2.98 9.93 4.75
N SER A 20 1.88 9.74 4.01
CA SER A 20 1.78 9.89 2.55
C SER A 20 1.61 11.34 2.08
N GLY A 21 1.25 12.26 2.98
CA GLY A 21 0.99 13.66 2.67
C GLY A 21 2.24 14.52 2.74
N SER A 22 2.40 15.46 1.80
CA SER A 22 3.33 16.57 1.94
C SER A 22 2.60 17.81 2.44
N GLY A 23 3.27 18.64 3.25
CA GLY A 23 2.63 19.82 3.83
C GLY A 23 3.57 20.73 4.57
N GLU A 24 3.16 22.00 4.68
CA GLU A 24 3.81 23.00 5.53
C GLU A 24 3.24 22.92 6.95
N ALA A 25 4.11 22.67 7.92
CA ALA A 25 3.81 22.81 9.33
C ALA A 25 4.51 24.07 9.89
N ARG A 26 3.82 24.78 10.79
CA ARG A 26 4.39 25.96 11.45
C ARG A 26 4.54 25.70 12.94
N LEU A 27 5.77 25.55 13.39
CA LEU A 27 6.05 25.44 14.82
C LEU A 27 6.13 26.85 15.40
N SER A 28 5.22 27.19 16.31
CA SER A 28 5.28 28.42 17.09
C SER A 28 6.13 28.20 18.34
N VAL A 29 7.16 29.01 18.51
CA VAL A 29 8.03 28.99 19.68
C VAL A 29 7.79 30.26 20.46
N SER A 30 7.33 30.13 21.70
CA SER A 30 7.10 31.26 22.60
C SER A 30 8.05 31.18 23.79
N VAL A 31 8.82 32.24 24.02
CA VAL A 31 9.68 32.37 25.20
C VAL A 31 9.15 33.50 26.07
N SER A 32 8.79 33.17 27.31
CA SER A 32 8.45 34.14 28.34
C SER A 32 9.51 34.17 29.43
N LYS A 33 9.78 35.37 29.94
CA LYS A 33 10.65 35.55 31.11
C LYS A 33 9.83 35.30 32.37
N VAL A 34 10.23 34.33 33.20
CA VAL A 34 9.65 34.13 34.54
C VAL A 34 10.42 35.00 35.54
N CYS A 35 9.69 35.76 36.34
CA CYS A 35 10.25 36.74 37.27
C CYS A 35 10.58 36.11 38.62
N ASP A 36 11.62 36.62 39.28
CA ASP A 36 11.87 36.27 40.66
C ASP A 36 10.84 36.94 41.61
N SER A 37 10.73 36.41 42.82
CA SER A 37 9.66 36.73 43.77
C SER A 37 9.73 38.15 44.37
N LYS A 38 10.51 39.08 43.80
CA LYS A 38 10.69 40.45 44.31
C LYS A 38 9.92 41.52 43.53
N GLY A 39 9.16 41.14 42.51
CA GLY A 39 7.96 41.86 42.04
C GLY A 39 8.13 43.29 41.50
N MET A 40 9.34 43.83 41.37
CA MET A 40 9.54 45.18 40.84
C MET A 40 10.20 45.12 39.46
N GLY A 41 9.37 45.34 38.43
CA GLY A 41 9.82 45.62 37.05
C GLY A 41 9.61 44.51 36.02
N CYS A 42 8.60 43.65 36.18
CA CYS A 42 8.29 42.66 35.17
C CYS A 42 7.17 43.11 34.23
N SER A 43 7.56 43.65 33.09
CA SER A 43 6.74 43.59 31.89
C SER A 43 6.85 42.16 31.35
N ASP A 44 5.72 41.49 31.10
CA ASP A 44 5.70 40.20 30.41
C ASP A 44 6.30 40.37 29.00
N HIS A 45 7.59 40.07 28.86
CA HIS A 45 8.24 40.03 27.57
C HIS A 45 8.02 38.64 26.98
N LEU A 46 6.97 38.53 26.17
CA LEU A 46 6.71 37.38 25.33
C LEU A 46 7.37 37.61 23.97
N LEU A 47 8.39 36.83 23.66
CA LEU A 47 8.95 36.75 22.32
C LEU A 47 8.38 35.52 21.63
N GLN A 48 7.70 35.73 20.50
CA GLN A 48 7.22 34.65 19.64
C GLN A 48 8.05 34.58 18.38
N GLY A 49 8.52 33.39 18.05
CA GLY A 49 9.16 33.05 16.79
C GLY A 49 8.41 31.92 16.10
N PHE A 50 8.67 31.75 14.80
CA PHE A 50 8.11 30.66 14.02
C PHE A 50 9.22 29.92 13.30
N ILE A 51 9.11 28.60 13.24
CA ILE A 51 9.94 27.74 12.40
C ILE A 51 8.99 27.11 11.37
N ASN A 52 9.25 27.37 10.10
CA ASN A 52 8.55 26.69 9.02
C ASN A 52 9.20 25.31 8.86
N VAL A 53 8.38 24.27 8.87
CA VAL A 53 8.81 22.90 8.64
C VAL A 53 8.09 22.37 7.42
N TYR A 54 8.86 21.83 6.48
CA TYR A 54 8.34 21.16 5.30
C TYR A 54 8.40 19.67 5.56
N VAL A 55 7.25 19.00 5.55
CA VAL A 55 7.23 17.55 5.58
C VAL A 55 6.92 17.04 4.18
N VAL A 56 7.71 16.07 3.75
CA VAL A 56 7.63 15.47 2.43
C VAL A 56 7.12 14.05 2.62
N GLY A 57 5.97 13.72 2.03
CA GLY A 57 5.47 12.35 2.04
C GLY A 57 6.43 11.41 1.33
N SER A 58 6.57 10.19 1.84
CA SER A 58 7.34 9.12 1.21
C SER A 58 6.37 8.06 0.71
N ASN A 59 6.58 7.58 -0.51
CA ASN A 59 5.79 6.46 -1.03
C ASN A 59 6.12 5.18 -0.24
N SER A 60 5.13 4.33 0.00
CA SER A 60 5.22 3.05 0.70
C SER A 60 4.82 1.94 -0.26
N ALA A 61 5.59 0.85 -0.32
CA ALA A 61 5.23 -0.28 -1.16
C ALA A 61 3.92 -0.95 -0.74
N PRO A 62 3.16 -1.52 -1.68
CA PRO A 62 1.93 -2.24 -1.37
C PRO A 62 2.22 -3.48 -0.51
N ILE A 63 1.30 -3.83 0.37
CA ILE A 63 1.37 -5.01 1.23
C ILE A 63 0.34 -6.03 0.75
N ILE A 64 0.80 -7.24 0.48
CA ILE A 64 -0.07 -8.36 0.10
C ILE A 64 -0.20 -9.30 1.29
N HIS A 65 -1.39 -9.35 1.88
CA HIS A 65 -1.77 -10.34 2.87
C HIS A 65 -2.56 -11.47 2.22
N ARG A 66 -2.30 -12.71 2.63
CA ARG A 66 -3.10 -13.85 2.20
C ARG A 66 -3.82 -14.50 3.38
N ILE A 67 -5.12 -14.67 3.24
CA ILE A 67 -5.94 -15.49 4.14
C ILE A 67 -5.99 -16.90 3.57
N GLY A 68 -5.27 -17.83 4.19
CA GLY A 68 -5.20 -19.23 3.74
C GLY A 68 -3.83 -19.86 3.97
N GLN A 69 -3.58 -21.00 3.31
CA GLN A 69 -2.31 -21.72 3.42
C GLN A 69 -1.37 -21.36 2.26
N GLN A 70 -0.09 -21.08 2.51
CA GLN A 70 0.88 -20.79 1.43
C GLN A 70 1.02 -21.93 0.39
N ASN A 71 0.53 -23.12 0.73
CA ASN A 71 0.43 -24.27 -0.17
C ASN A 71 -1.03 -24.67 -0.33
N GLU A 72 -1.52 -24.70 -1.55
CA GLU A 72 -2.84 -25.16 -1.93
C GLU A 72 -2.75 -26.49 -2.68
N THR A 73 -3.89 -27.17 -2.82
CA THR A 73 -4.00 -28.36 -3.66
C THR A 73 -5.07 -28.15 -4.71
N ALA A 74 -4.80 -28.57 -5.94
CA ALA A 74 -5.77 -28.54 -7.03
C ALA A 74 -5.91 -29.92 -7.68
N GLN A 75 -7.15 -30.38 -7.81
CA GLN A 75 -7.50 -31.58 -8.57
C GLN A 75 -7.44 -31.29 -10.07
N ILE A 76 -6.75 -32.13 -10.83
CA ILE A 76 -6.68 -32.00 -12.28
C ILE A 76 -8.06 -32.30 -12.88
N GLY A 77 -8.50 -31.45 -13.81
CA GLY A 77 -9.81 -31.55 -14.46
C GLY A 77 -10.97 -30.97 -13.63
N ALA A 78 -10.74 -30.60 -12.36
CA ALA A 78 -11.74 -29.84 -11.61
C ALA A 78 -11.77 -28.38 -12.09
N ASP A 79 -12.98 -27.87 -12.25
CA ASP A 79 -13.22 -26.50 -12.70
C ASP A 79 -13.25 -25.52 -11.52
N LYS A 80 -12.70 -24.33 -11.73
CA LYS A 80 -12.73 -23.16 -10.85
C LYS A 80 -12.43 -23.44 -9.36
N GLN A 81 -11.28 -24.04 -9.08
CA GLN A 81 -10.86 -24.28 -7.71
C GLN A 81 -10.41 -22.97 -7.06
N SER A 82 -11.02 -22.62 -5.93
CA SER A 82 -10.70 -21.38 -5.22
C SER A 82 -9.28 -21.39 -4.70
N VAL A 83 -8.46 -20.45 -5.15
CA VAL A 83 -7.07 -20.23 -4.69
C VAL A 83 -6.82 -18.79 -4.23
N GLY A 84 -7.89 -17.99 -4.14
CA GLY A 84 -7.87 -16.60 -3.73
C GLY A 84 -7.53 -16.35 -2.27
N GLY A 85 -8.15 -15.31 -1.70
CA GLY A 85 -7.87 -14.86 -0.33
C GLY A 85 -6.72 -13.87 -0.22
N PHE A 86 -6.25 -13.30 -1.34
CA PHE A 86 -5.33 -12.18 -1.32
C PHE A 86 -6.06 -10.88 -0.96
N ILE A 87 -5.41 -10.10 -0.11
CA ILE A 87 -5.84 -8.77 0.32
C ILE A 87 -4.64 -7.86 0.15
N ILE A 88 -4.80 -6.85 -0.70
CA ILE A 88 -3.85 -5.79 -0.92
C ILE A 88 -4.23 -4.62 -0.04
N ASN A 89 -3.22 -4.02 0.59
CA ASN A 89 -3.35 -2.77 1.30
C ASN A 89 -2.15 -1.88 0.98
N ASP A 90 -2.40 -0.59 0.85
CA ASP A 90 -1.37 0.39 0.55
C ASP A 90 -1.77 1.72 1.20
N LYS A 91 -0.85 2.32 1.96
CA LYS A 91 -1.10 3.55 2.72
C LYS A 91 -1.25 4.77 1.80
N ASP A 92 -0.57 4.75 0.67
CA ASP A 92 -0.50 5.83 -0.27
C ASP A 92 -1.71 5.83 -1.20
N VAL A 93 -2.23 4.65 -1.55
CA VAL A 93 -3.36 4.49 -2.47
C VAL A 93 -4.73 4.40 -1.77
N GLY A 94 -4.90 3.52 -0.77
CA GLY A 94 -6.19 3.01 -0.28
C GLY A 94 -7.02 3.92 0.65
N GLY A 95 -6.97 5.23 0.42
CA GLY A 95 -7.62 6.24 1.27
C GLY A 95 -7.12 7.66 1.03
N SER A 96 -6.17 7.84 0.12
CA SER A 96 -5.72 9.14 -0.34
C SER A 96 -6.57 9.57 -1.52
N MET A 97 -7.35 10.64 -1.34
CA MET A 97 -8.14 11.25 -2.41
C MET A 97 -7.38 12.47 -2.90
N LEU A 98 -6.85 12.42 -4.12
CA LEU A 98 -6.24 13.57 -4.76
C LEU A 98 -7.28 14.28 -5.62
N LEU A 99 -7.05 15.56 -5.89
CA LEU A 99 -7.82 16.27 -6.90
C LEU A 99 -7.13 16.09 -8.26
N ASP A 100 -7.89 15.65 -9.26
CA ASP A 100 -7.44 15.63 -10.65
C ASP A 100 -7.27 17.07 -11.20
N SER A 101 -6.83 17.19 -12.46
CA SER A 101 -6.65 18.49 -13.13
C SER A 101 -7.94 19.30 -13.27
N TYR A 102 -9.10 18.68 -13.04
CA TYR A 102 -10.42 19.30 -13.05
C TYR A 102 -10.98 19.53 -11.64
N GLN A 103 -10.14 19.42 -10.60
CA GLN A 103 -10.51 19.57 -9.19
C GLN A 103 -11.56 18.54 -8.73
N ARG A 104 -11.60 17.38 -9.37
CA ARG A 104 -12.47 16.28 -8.95
C ARG A 104 -11.65 15.29 -8.12
N PRO A 105 -12.24 14.72 -7.07
CA PRO A 105 -11.56 13.68 -6.34
C PRO A 105 -11.27 12.47 -7.22
N ALA A 106 -10.06 11.94 -7.10
CA ALA A 106 -9.57 10.75 -7.75
C ALA A 106 -8.82 9.91 -6.71
N GLU A 107 -9.19 8.64 -6.61
CA GLU A 107 -8.45 7.65 -5.85
C GLU A 107 -7.30 7.09 -6.69
N GLY A 108 -6.29 6.56 -6.00
CA GLY A 108 -5.20 5.89 -6.67
C GLY A 108 -5.62 4.51 -7.16
N VAL A 109 -5.02 4.10 -8.27
CA VAL A 109 -5.20 2.76 -8.81
C VAL A 109 -3.89 1.99 -8.69
N VAL A 110 -3.98 0.71 -8.40
CA VAL A 110 -2.84 -0.22 -8.45
C VAL A 110 -2.82 -0.95 -9.78
N SER A 111 -1.63 -1.36 -10.22
CA SER A 111 -1.49 -2.34 -11.30
C SER A 111 -1.23 -3.72 -10.69
N VAL A 112 -1.87 -4.75 -11.25
CA VAL A 112 -1.80 -6.11 -10.73
C VAL A 112 -1.54 -7.08 -11.87
N GLU A 113 -0.57 -7.95 -11.68
CA GLU A 113 -0.31 -9.11 -12.51
C GLU A 113 -0.54 -10.38 -11.71
N VAL A 114 -1.35 -11.29 -12.24
CA VAL A 114 -1.57 -12.62 -11.66
C VAL A 114 -1.17 -13.66 -12.67
N SER A 115 -0.21 -14.52 -12.32
CA SER A 115 0.35 -15.50 -13.25
C SER A 115 0.53 -16.91 -12.68
N THR A 116 0.43 -17.91 -13.56
CA THR A 116 0.69 -19.33 -13.32
C THR A 116 1.42 -19.96 -14.49
N VAL A 117 2.21 -20.99 -14.23
CA VAL A 117 3.00 -21.65 -15.29
C VAL A 117 2.21 -22.78 -15.96
N ARG A 118 1.36 -23.50 -15.22
CA ARG A 118 0.70 -24.72 -15.73
C ARG A 118 -0.79 -24.54 -15.94
N GLY A 119 -1.46 -23.95 -14.96
CA GLY A 119 -2.91 -23.81 -14.98
C GLY A 119 -3.40 -22.60 -15.78
N SER A 120 -4.69 -22.34 -15.63
CA SER A 120 -5.30 -21.07 -15.99
C SER A 120 -5.88 -20.45 -14.74
N ILE A 121 -5.79 -19.14 -14.66
CA ILE A 121 -6.39 -18.33 -13.62
C ILE A 121 -7.63 -17.65 -14.19
N THR A 122 -8.62 -17.45 -13.34
CA THR A 122 -9.75 -16.57 -13.63
C THR A 122 -10.03 -15.71 -12.40
N LEU A 123 -10.23 -14.41 -12.62
CA LEU A 123 -10.65 -13.48 -11.56
C LEU A 123 -12.12 -13.69 -11.20
N GLY A 124 -12.50 -13.17 -10.04
CA GLY A 124 -13.89 -13.03 -9.64
C GLY A 124 -14.62 -11.93 -10.42
N PRO A 125 -15.47 -11.11 -9.75
CA PRO A 125 -16.07 -9.93 -10.36
C PRO A 125 -15.01 -9.01 -10.99
N LEU A 126 -15.37 -8.40 -12.12
CA LEU A 126 -14.49 -7.51 -12.89
C LEU A 126 -14.94 -6.04 -12.82
N ASP A 127 -15.99 -5.75 -12.05
CA ASP A 127 -16.48 -4.39 -11.84
C ASP A 127 -15.34 -3.51 -11.27
N GLY A 128 -15.18 -2.31 -11.82
CA GLY A 128 -14.12 -1.39 -11.42
C GLY A 128 -12.71 -1.75 -11.91
N LEU A 129 -12.53 -2.89 -12.60
CA LEU A 129 -11.24 -3.29 -13.16
C LEU A 129 -11.08 -2.89 -14.62
N SER A 130 -9.87 -2.46 -14.97
CA SER A 130 -9.45 -2.24 -16.35
C SER A 130 -8.48 -3.34 -16.77
N LEU A 131 -9.01 -4.35 -17.47
CA LEU A 131 -8.22 -5.48 -17.98
C LEU A 131 -7.38 -5.07 -19.19
N VAL A 132 -6.08 -5.33 -19.11
CA VAL A 132 -5.11 -5.05 -20.19
C VAL A 132 -4.73 -6.33 -20.92
N ARG A 133 -4.45 -7.39 -20.15
CA ARG A 133 -4.13 -8.73 -20.65
C ARG A 133 -4.96 -9.76 -19.90
N TYR A 134 -5.51 -10.71 -20.64
CA TYR A 134 -6.24 -11.85 -20.09
C TYR A 134 -5.93 -13.08 -20.94
N GLU A 135 -4.82 -13.73 -20.62
CA GLU A 135 -4.32 -14.91 -21.30
C GLU A 135 -4.35 -16.13 -20.38
N ARG A 136 -4.06 -17.31 -20.93
CA ARG A 136 -4.06 -18.55 -20.16
C ARG A 136 -2.93 -18.50 -19.13
N GLY A 137 -3.31 -18.32 -17.87
CA GLY A 137 -2.36 -18.28 -16.76
C GLY A 137 -1.64 -16.95 -16.61
N GLU A 138 -2.08 -15.88 -17.27
CA GLU A 138 -1.54 -14.52 -17.04
C GLU A 138 -2.68 -13.51 -17.18
N ILE A 139 -2.88 -12.68 -16.17
CA ILE A 139 -3.86 -11.59 -16.18
C ILE A 139 -3.17 -10.33 -15.69
N PHE A 140 -3.22 -9.26 -16.47
CA PHE A 140 -2.71 -7.95 -16.11
C PHE A 140 -3.82 -6.91 -16.17
N PHE A 141 -3.99 -6.15 -15.09
CA PHE A 141 -5.09 -5.19 -14.95
C PHE A 141 -4.79 -4.06 -13.98
N TYR A 142 -5.62 -3.02 -14.04
CA TYR A 142 -5.64 -1.92 -13.08
C TYR A 142 -6.96 -1.89 -12.32
N GLY A 143 -6.96 -1.32 -11.12
CA GLY A 143 -8.18 -1.03 -10.38
C GLY A 143 -7.93 -0.33 -9.05
N GLU A 144 -9.00 0.15 -8.43
CA GLU A 144 -8.99 0.60 -7.04
C GLU A 144 -8.79 -0.59 -6.10
N ILE A 145 -8.13 -0.39 -4.96
CA ILE A 145 -7.80 -1.49 -4.03
C ILE A 145 -9.04 -2.26 -3.58
N ALA A 146 -10.18 -1.58 -3.42
CA ALA A 146 -11.44 -2.22 -3.05
C ALA A 146 -11.89 -3.26 -4.10
N ASP A 147 -11.95 -2.88 -5.36
CA ASP A 147 -12.38 -3.74 -6.47
C ASP A 147 -11.37 -4.85 -6.74
N VAL A 148 -10.08 -4.52 -6.70
CA VAL A 148 -8.99 -5.50 -6.82
C VAL A 148 -9.12 -6.58 -5.74
N ASN A 149 -9.38 -6.18 -4.49
CA ASN A 149 -9.56 -7.13 -3.38
C ASN A 149 -10.78 -8.02 -3.57
N VAL A 150 -11.89 -7.49 -4.10
CA VAL A 150 -13.08 -8.30 -4.42
C VAL A 150 -12.75 -9.34 -5.49
N ALA A 151 -12.00 -8.96 -6.53
CA ALA A 151 -11.61 -9.86 -7.60
C ALA A 151 -10.64 -10.95 -7.14
N LEU A 152 -9.58 -10.58 -6.41
CA LEU A 152 -8.55 -11.50 -5.92
C LEU A 152 -9.04 -12.42 -4.79
N LYS A 153 -10.03 -11.99 -4.00
CA LYS A 153 -10.69 -12.85 -3.01
C LYS A 153 -11.34 -14.06 -3.67
N ASN A 154 -11.90 -13.87 -4.88
CA ASN A 154 -12.60 -14.91 -5.64
C ASN A 154 -11.76 -15.42 -6.82
N LEU A 155 -10.44 -15.48 -6.64
CA LEU A 155 -9.53 -16.02 -7.64
C LEU A 155 -9.69 -17.54 -7.75
N HIS A 156 -9.86 -18.02 -8.99
CA HIS A 156 -9.99 -19.43 -9.28
C HIS A 156 -8.86 -19.94 -10.17
N TYR A 157 -8.48 -21.19 -9.92
CA TYR A 157 -7.50 -21.95 -10.68
C TYR A 157 -8.17 -23.15 -11.32
N THR A 158 -7.86 -23.38 -12.59
CA THR A 158 -8.25 -24.58 -13.32
C THR A 158 -7.00 -25.21 -13.92
N CYS A 159 -6.87 -26.53 -13.81
CA CYS A 159 -5.81 -27.29 -14.47
C CYS A 159 -6.45 -28.38 -15.34
N ASN A 160 -6.48 -28.18 -16.65
CA ASN A 160 -7.07 -29.16 -17.56
C ASN A 160 -6.03 -30.23 -17.96
N PRO A 161 -6.35 -31.54 -17.84
CA PRO A 161 -5.45 -32.62 -18.23
C PRO A 161 -5.00 -32.56 -19.71
N ASP A 162 -5.84 -32.04 -20.60
CA ASP A 162 -5.58 -31.97 -22.04
C ASP A 162 -4.51 -30.94 -22.42
N TRP A 163 -4.14 -30.04 -21.50
CA TRP A 163 -3.13 -29.02 -21.75
C TRP A 163 -1.68 -29.54 -21.70
N GLY A 164 -1.47 -30.81 -21.33
CA GLY A 164 -0.14 -31.45 -21.25
C GLY A 164 0.80 -30.93 -20.15
N THR A 165 0.46 -29.80 -19.53
CA THR A 165 1.20 -29.07 -18.49
C THR A 165 0.70 -29.41 -17.08
N CYS A 166 -0.53 -29.92 -16.99
CA CYS A 166 -1.20 -30.38 -15.78
C CYS A 166 -1.00 -31.90 -15.59
N LYS A 167 -0.13 -32.31 -14.66
CA LYS A 167 0.12 -33.71 -14.33
C LYS A 167 0.18 -33.90 -12.82
N ALA A 168 -0.39 -35.00 -12.34
CA ALA A 168 -0.45 -35.28 -10.91
C ALA A 168 0.95 -35.45 -10.33
N GLY A 169 1.16 -34.96 -9.10
CA GLY A 169 2.45 -34.95 -8.43
C GLY A 169 3.37 -33.78 -8.83
N LEU A 170 2.96 -32.94 -9.78
CA LEU A 170 3.65 -31.68 -10.08
C LEU A 170 3.11 -30.55 -9.20
N GLN A 171 3.89 -29.47 -9.13
CA GLN A 171 3.52 -28.23 -8.46
C GLN A 171 3.48 -27.09 -9.48
N ASP A 172 2.51 -26.20 -9.33
CA ASP A 172 2.41 -24.92 -10.03
C ASP A 172 2.69 -23.76 -9.07
N GLU A 173 3.06 -22.62 -9.61
CA GLU A 173 3.27 -21.39 -8.86
C GLU A 173 2.23 -20.36 -9.30
N LEU A 174 1.42 -19.89 -8.36
CA LEU A 174 0.55 -18.74 -8.55
C LEU A 174 1.25 -17.51 -7.97
N LYS A 175 1.55 -16.54 -8.83
CA LYS A 175 2.19 -15.28 -8.45
C LYS A 175 1.16 -14.16 -8.53
N VAL A 176 1.17 -13.29 -7.53
CA VAL A 176 0.40 -12.04 -7.51
C VAL A 176 1.40 -10.92 -7.28
N PHE A 177 1.60 -10.12 -8.31
CA PHE A 177 2.47 -8.95 -8.29
C PHE A 177 1.60 -7.69 -8.32
N VAL A 178 1.98 -6.69 -7.52
CA VAL A 178 1.21 -5.46 -7.34
C VAL A 178 2.15 -4.26 -7.34
N SER A 179 1.81 -3.21 -8.06
CA SER A 179 2.45 -1.90 -7.97
C SER A 179 1.46 -0.80 -7.61
N ASP A 180 1.89 0.12 -6.74
CA ASP A 180 1.16 1.33 -6.36
C ASP A 180 1.17 2.44 -7.43
N ASN A 181 1.88 2.21 -8.55
CA ASN A 181 2.09 3.16 -9.64
C ASN A 181 2.66 4.53 -9.19
N GLY A 182 3.22 4.63 -7.98
CA GLY A 182 3.80 5.84 -7.41
C GLY A 182 2.76 6.92 -7.09
N PHE A 183 1.54 6.52 -6.70
CA PHE A 183 0.40 7.42 -6.58
C PHE A 183 0.62 8.65 -5.68
N THR A 184 1.24 8.49 -4.50
CA THR A 184 1.61 9.61 -3.63
C THR A 184 3.01 9.45 -3.03
N GLY A 185 3.53 10.55 -2.49
CA GLY A 185 4.85 10.59 -1.88
C GLY A 185 6.00 10.54 -2.89
N ASN A 186 7.20 10.81 -2.39
CA ASN A 186 8.42 10.67 -3.18
C ASN A 186 8.87 9.21 -3.23
N GLY A 187 9.47 8.79 -4.34
CA GLY A 187 10.04 7.45 -4.50
C GLY A 187 9.69 6.78 -5.84
N GLY A 188 8.67 7.30 -6.53
CA GLY A 188 8.15 6.65 -7.74
C GLY A 188 7.40 5.36 -7.41
N PRO A 189 7.06 4.56 -8.43
CA PRO A 189 6.35 3.30 -8.23
C PRO A 189 7.15 2.32 -7.36
N LEU A 190 6.46 1.73 -6.38
CA LEU A 190 6.96 0.61 -5.59
C LEU A 190 6.05 -0.60 -5.79
N GLU A 191 6.60 -1.77 -5.45
CA GLU A 191 6.08 -3.06 -5.90
C GLU A 191 6.20 -4.11 -4.80
N ASN A 192 5.32 -5.11 -4.84
CA ASN A 192 5.40 -6.29 -3.99
C ASN A 192 4.87 -7.54 -4.70
N GLU A 193 5.34 -8.71 -4.30
CA GLU A 193 4.98 -10.01 -4.88
C GLU A 193 4.59 -11.00 -3.77
N ALA A 194 3.52 -11.76 -4.01
CA ALA A 194 3.16 -12.93 -3.23
C ALA A 194 3.14 -14.18 -4.13
N VAL A 195 3.68 -15.28 -3.61
CA VAL A 195 3.73 -16.58 -4.32
C VAL A 195 2.99 -17.63 -3.50
N VAL A 196 2.14 -18.40 -4.18
CA VAL A 196 1.42 -19.55 -3.63
C VAL A 196 1.75 -20.77 -4.45
N TYR A 197 2.07 -21.87 -3.78
CA TYR A 197 2.35 -23.11 -4.46
C TYR A 197 1.09 -23.99 -4.54
N ILE A 198 0.78 -24.52 -5.71
CA ILE A 198 -0.39 -25.35 -5.96
C ILE A 198 0.06 -26.77 -6.29
N SER A 199 -0.20 -27.72 -5.40
CA SER A 199 0.10 -29.14 -5.65
C SER A 199 -1.00 -29.77 -6.49
N LEU A 200 -0.63 -30.39 -7.62
CA LEU A 200 -1.58 -30.98 -8.56
C LEU A 200 -1.87 -32.43 -8.19
N LEU A 201 -3.13 -32.70 -7.89
CA LEU A 201 -3.67 -34.00 -7.51
C LEU A 201 -4.53 -34.57 -8.64
N LYS A 202 -4.79 -35.88 -8.61
CA LYS A 202 -5.55 -36.59 -9.64
C LYS A 202 -7.02 -36.72 -9.24
#